data_AF-A0A6V2PX20-F1
#
_entry.id   AF-A0A6V2PX20-F1
#
_cell.length_a   1.000
_cell.length_b   1.000
_cell.length_c   1.000
_cell.angle_alpha   90.00
_cell.angle_beta   90.00
_cell.angle_gamma   90.00
#
_symmetry.space_group_name_H-M   'P 1'
#
loop_
_entity.id
_entity.type
_entity.pdbx_description
1 polymer ?
#
loop_
_entity_poly.entity_id
_entity_poly.type
_entity_poly.pdbx_seq_one_letter_code
_entity_poly.pdbx_strand_id
1 'polypeptide(L)'
;SHHKPAPHPARQECAMHILQATIRVDQWPNPVVYRSAPTNASHPAHARTNKLLPTSWTTTLFTHDQLDAYFENHHNQRLRKCYASLRPWAYRADLFRLAILHDRGGIWMDFTTELLRPLDVLLPSGASLGLVRERPGFGMDYGVFNAFLAVREPRHPFFAAALERSVTVCLARDYGSTPWSITGPELLGRVARDAPRLVRDVTWLRHAPEGGAIETTGERGHKRVAITKHSDIRRFIPLSNAYIGMWKSRTVFRHSKSKGGLGIRS
;
A
#
# COMPACT_ATOMS: atom_id res chain seq x y z
N SER A 1 -64.29 46.59 -26.03
CA SER A 1 -63.85 47.10 -24.71
C SER A 1 -63.59 45.90 -23.80
N HIS A 2 -62.34 45.49 -23.58
CA HIS A 2 -61.42 46.05 -22.58
C HIS A 2 -61.88 45.70 -21.15
N HIS A 3 -61.15 44.99 -20.29
CA HIS A 3 -59.72 44.68 -20.23
C HIS A 3 -59.53 43.42 -19.37
N LYS A 4 -58.67 42.51 -19.83
CA LYS A 4 -57.96 41.56 -18.95
C LYS A 4 -56.97 42.36 -18.08
N PRO A 5 -56.77 42.04 -16.80
CA PRO A 5 -55.67 42.63 -16.05
C PRO A 5 -54.32 42.09 -16.57
N ALA A 6 -53.45 43.03 -16.91
CA ALA A 6 -52.05 42.81 -17.28
C ALA A 6 -51.15 42.77 -16.00
N PRO A 7 -49.89 42.33 -16.12
CA PRO A 7 -49.12 41.72 -15.03
C PRO A 7 -48.30 42.73 -14.21
N HIS A 8 -47.90 42.33 -13.00
CA HIS A 8 -46.90 43.04 -12.19
C HIS A 8 -46.00 42.03 -11.44
N PRO A 9 -44.78 42.43 -11.04
CA PRO A 9 -43.57 42.08 -11.78
C PRO A 9 -42.61 41.15 -11.01
N ALA A 10 -41.60 40.69 -11.75
CA ALA A 10 -40.42 39.95 -11.34
C ALA A 10 -40.06 39.97 -9.84
N ARG A 11 -40.04 38.79 -9.22
CA ARG A 11 -38.95 38.43 -8.32
C ARG A 11 -38.06 37.41 -9.02
N GLN A 12 -36.94 37.96 -9.47
CA GLN A 12 -35.77 37.28 -9.96
C GLN A 12 -35.09 36.64 -8.75
N GLU A 13 -35.30 35.35 -8.51
CA GLU A 13 -34.35 34.54 -7.75
C GLU A 13 -33.70 33.54 -8.71
N CYS A 14 -32.54 33.99 -9.20
CA CYS A 14 -31.52 33.16 -9.80
C CYS A 14 -31.13 32.02 -8.86
N ALA A 15 -30.90 30.84 -9.45
CA ALA A 15 -30.05 29.75 -8.95
C ALA A 15 -30.44 29.22 -7.55
N MET A 16 -30.77 27.94 -7.41
CA MET A 16 -29.75 26.91 -7.42
C MET A 16 -30.32 25.67 -8.08
N HIS A 17 -29.77 25.31 -9.24
CA HIS A 17 -29.71 23.91 -9.63
C HIS A 17 -28.98 23.20 -8.49
N ILE A 18 -29.74 22.59 -7.59
CA ILE A 18 -29.23 21.52 -6.76
C ILE A 18 -28.97 20.37 -7.74
N LEU A 19 -27.83 20.45 -8.43
CA LEU A 19 -27.03 19.29 -8.74
C LEU A 19 -26.69 18.68 -7.38
N GLN A 20 -27.66 17.97 -6.80
CA GLN A 20 -27.38 16.81 -5.99
C GLN A 20 -26.54 15.95 -6.92
N ALA A 21 -25.22 16.16 -6.82
CA ALA A 21 -24.25 15.25 -7.36
C ALA A 21 -24.71 13.90 -6.88
N THR A 22 -25.29 13.12 -7.79
CA THR A 22 -25.57 11.72 -7.59
C THR A 22 -24.27 11.18 -7.05
N ILE A 23 -24.20 10.93 -5.74
CA ILE A 23 -23.07 10.21 -5.17
C ILE A 23 -23.13 8.90 -5.93
N ARG A 24 -22.17 8.75 -6.84
CA ARG A 24 -21.93 7.55 -7.62
C ARG A 24 -21.66 6.47 -6.60
N VAL A 25 -22.71 5.74 -6.20
CA VAL A 25 -22.72 4.65 -5.20
C VAL A 25 -21.72 3.54 -5.61
N ASP A 26 -21.27 3.60 -6.85
CA ASP A 26 -20.29 2.78 -7.54
C ASP A 26 -18.81 3.18 -7.34
N GLN A 27 -18.47 4.34 -6.78
CA GLN A 27 -17.05 4.69 -6.54
C GLN A 27 -16.53 4.16 -5.19
N TRP A 28 -15.23 3.84 -5.10
CA TRP A 28 -14.57 3.58 -3.80
C TRP A 28 -14.76 4.81 -2.90
N PRO A 29 -15.38 4.70 -1.72
CA PRO A 29 -15.73 5.86 -0.92
C PRO A 29 -14.47 6.47 -0.32
N ASN A 30 -13.98 7.56 -0.93
CA ASN A 30 -12.94 8.46 -0.40
C ASN A 30 -11.77 7.76 0.31
N PRO A 31 -11.07 6.83 -0.37
CA PRO A 31 -10.02 6.06 0.26
C PRO A 31 -8.87 6.96 0.74
N VAL A 32 -8.15 6.45 1.74
CA VAL A 32 -6.89 7.02 2.18
C VAL A 32 -5.75 6.35 1.43
N VAL A 33 -4.85 7.15 0.87
CA VAL A 33 -3.58 6.69 0.29
C VAL A 33 -2.49 6.77 1.36
N TYR A 34 -2.00 5.61 1.79
CA TYR A 34 -0.95 5.47 2.77
C TYR A 34 0.41 5.30 2.10
N ARG A 35 1.42 5.96 2.68
CA ARG A 35 2.82 5.86 2.27
C ARG A 35 3.72 5.87 3.50
N SER A 36 4.95 5.40 3.37
CA SER A 36 5.99 5.64 4.37
C SER A 36 7.31 6.07 3.75
N ALA A 37 8.04 6.94 4.44
CA ALA A 37 9.38 7.37 4.04
C ALA A 37 10.30 7.53 5.26
N PRO A 38 11.63 7.55 5.06
CA PRO A 38 12.55 8.04 6.08
C PRO A 38 12.15 9.45 6.55
N THR A 39 12.32 9.76 7.83
CA THR A 39 11.82 11.00 8.47
C THR A 39 12.17 12.30 7.74
N ASN A 40 13.31 12.35 7.05
CA ASN A 40 13.80 13.53 6.31
C ASN A 40 13.75 13.37 4.78
N ALA A 41 13.06 12.35 4.26
CA ALA A 41 13.00 12.11 2.83
C ALA A 41 11.98 13.04 2.15
N SER A 42 12.39 13.63 1.03
CA SER A 42 11.51 14.37 0.13
C SER A 42 11.65 13.78 -1.28
N HIS A 43 10.52 13.60 -1.97
CA HIS A 43 10.51 13.09 -3.34
C HIS A 43 9.32 13.69 -4.11
N PRO A 44 9.53 14.21 -5.32
CA PRO A 44 8.49 14.94 -6.04
C PRO A 44 7.33 14.04 -6.48
N ALA A 45 7.53 12.72 -6.58
CA ALA A 45 6.46 11.75 -6.84
C ALA A 45 5.29 11.85 -5.85
N HIS A 46 5.56 12.18 -4.58
CA HIS A 46 4.49 12.35 -3.58
C HIS A 46 3.60 13.53 -3.95
N ALA A 47 4.19 14.70 -4.19
CA ALA A 47 3.44 15.90 -4.59
C ALA A 47 2.73 15.72 -5.95
N ARG A 48 3.39 15.09 -6.93
CA ARG A 48 2.78 14.80 -8.25
C ARG A 48 1.62 13.83 -8.16
N THR A 49 1.72 12.79 -7.32
CA THR A 49 0.59 11.90 -7.03
C THR A 49 -0.57 12.68 -6.44
N ASN A 50 -0.33 13.48 -5.40
CA ASN A 50 -1.41 14.18 -4.69
C ASN A 50 -2.20 15.12 -5.62
N LYS A 51 -1.56 15.66 -6.67
CA LYS A 51 -2.24 16.49 -7.70
C LYS A 51 -3.22 15.72 -8.57
N LEU A 52 -3.06 14.41 -8.71
CA LEU A 52 -3.91 13.55 -9.56
C LEU A 52 -4.95 12.76 -8.77
N LEU A 53 -4.89 12.80 -7.44
CA LEU A 53 -5.92 12.20 -6.60
C LEU A 53 -7.17 13.09 -6.61
N PRO A 54 -8.38 12.50 -6.60
CA PRO A 54 -9.60 13.27 -6.35
C PRO A 54 -9.48 14.05 -5.04
N THR A 55 -10.02 15.27 -4.99
CA THR A 55 -9.95 16.14 -3.80
C THR A 55 -10.66 15.55 -2.59
N SER A 56 -11.57 14.59 -2.80
CA SER A 56 -12.24 13.86 -1.72
C SER A 56 -11.39 12.74 -1.12
N TRP A 57 -10.27 12.37 -1.75
CA TRP A 57 -9.33 11.37 -1.23
C TRP A 57 -8.32 12.04 -0.31
N THR A 58 -7.85 11.30 0.69
CA THR A 58 -6.83 11.80 1.60
C THR A 58 -5.53 11.03 1.42
N THR A 59 -4.40 11.66 1.75
CA THR A 59 -3.09 11.01 1.73
C THR A 59 -2.42 11.14 3.08
N THR A 60 -1.83 10.07 3.57
CA THR A 60 -1.04 10.07 4.81
C THR A 60 0.35 9.52 4.51
N LEU A 61 1.36 10.34 4.81
CA LEU A 61 2.76 9.94 4.76
C LEU A 61 3.24 9.68 6.19
N PHE A 62 3.67 8.44 6.45
CA PHE A 62 4.23 8.04 7.73
C PHE A 62 5.76 8.10 7.72
N THR A 63 6.35 8.58 8.81
CA THR A 63 7.78 8.46 9.07
C THR A 63 8.11 7.10 9.66
N HIS A 64 9.37 6.68 9.61
CA HIS A 64 9.79 5.44 10.29
C HIS A 64 9.53 5.46 11.79
N ASP A 65 9.64 6.62 12.45
CA ASP A 65 9.35 6.77 13.87
C ASP A 65 7.85 6.53 14.17
N GLN A 66 6.97 6.94 13.26
CA GLN A 66 5.54 6.65 13.37
C GLN A 66 5.21 5.17 13.13
N LEU A 67 5.95 4.49 12.27
CA LEU A 67 5.86 3.03 12.11
C LEU A 67 6.28 2.33 13.41
N ASP A 68 7.40 2.74 13.99
CA ASP A 68 7.90 2.19 15.26
C ASP A 68 6.85 2.39 16.37
N ALA A 69 6.31 3.61 16.53
CA ALA A 69 5.27 3.92 17.50
C ALA A 69 3.97 3.12 17.27
N TYR A 70 3.56 2.90 16.02
CA TYR A 70 2.39 2.09 15.68
C TYR A 70 2.55 0.65 16.19
N PHE A 71 3.71 0.03 15.96
CA PHE A 71 3.94 -1.35 16.39
C PHE A 71 4.26 -1.49 17.88
N GLU A 72 4.95 -0.53 18.52
CA GLU A 72 5.19 -0.59 19.97
C GLU A 72 3.88 -0.67 20.77
N ASN A 73 2.87 0.08 20.32
CA ASN A 73 1.55 0.17 20.94
C ASN A 73 0.52 -0.83 20.38
N HIS A 74 0.92 -1.71 19.45
CA HIS A 74 -0.02 -2.63 18.82
C HIS A 74 -0.48 -3.74 19.78
N HIS A 75 -1.80 -3.97 19.88
CA HIS A 75 -2.39 -4.94 20.82
C HIS A 75 -1.91 -6.39 20.57
N ASN A 76 -1.69 -6.79 19.31
CA ASN A 76 -1.17 -8.12 18.95
C ASN A 76 0.34 -8.25 19.28
N GLN A 77 0.65 -8.93 20.40
CA GLN A 77 2.03 -9.15 20.85
C GLN A 77 2.92 -9.89 19.84
N ARG A 78 2.37 -10.85 19.07
CA ARG A 78 3.16 -11.60 18.07
C ARG A 78 3.60 -10.67 16.95
N LEU A 79 2.69 -9.81 16.49
CA LEU A 79 2.98 -8.82 15.46
C LEU A 79 4.03 -7.81 15.93
N ARG A 80 3.94 -7.33 17.18
CA ARG A 80 4.98 -6.49 17.79
C ARG A 80 6.35 -7.15 17.78
N LYS A 81 6.43 -8.43 18.18
CA LYS A 81 7.67 -9.20 18.20
C LYS A 81 8.24 -9.38 16.79
N CYS A 82 7.41 -9.66 15.79
CA CYS A 82 7.86 -9.73 14.39
C CYS A 82 8.45 -8.39 13.94
N TYR A 83 7.73 -7.28 14.13
CA TYR A 83 8.23 -5.95 13.77
C TYR A 83 9.56 -5.61 14.46
N ALA A 84 9.63 -5.81 15.79
CA ALA A 84 10.83 -5.53 16.57
C ALA A 84 12.02 -6.40 16.15
N SER A 85 11.78 -7.63 15.66
CA SER A 85 12.83 -8.53 15.18
C SER A 85 13.51 -8.03 13.91
N LEU A 86 12.82 -7.27 13.05
CA LEU A 86 13.32 -6.82 11.75
C LEU A 86 14.29 -5.63 11.92
N ARG A 87 15.48 -5.72 11.30
CA ARG A 87 16.46 -4.63 11.20
C ARG A 87 16.20 -3.71 10.00
N PRO A 88 16.01 -4.21 8.76
CA PRO A 88 15.81 -3.35 7.61
C PRO A 88 14.51 -2.56 7.67
N TRP A 89 14.60 -1.26 7.39
CA TRP A 89 13.45 -0.38 7.24
C TRP A 89 12.50 -0.85 6.14
N ALA A 90 13.03 -1.42 5.05
CA ALA A 90 12.21 -1.96 3.97
C ALA A 90 11.27 -3.08 4.46
N TYR A 91 11.76 -4.06 5.23
CA TYR A 91 10.90 -5.13 5.75
C TYR A 91 9.91 -4.64 6.81
N ARG A 92 10.28 -3.59 7.57
CA ARG A 92 9.38 -2.93 8.52
C ARG A 92 8.23 -2.21 7.80
N ALA A 93 8.55 -1.45 6.74
CA ALA A 93 7.55 -0.84 5.88
C ALA A 93 6.66 -1.88 5.19
N ASP A 94 7.25 -3.01 4.80
CA ASP A 94 6.51 -4.14 4.26
C ASP A 94 5.49 -4.72 5.26
N LEU A 95 5.84 -4.83 6.54
CA LEU A 95 4.89 -5.28 7.55
C LEU A 95 3.84 -4.21 7.85
N PHE A 96 4.24 -2.94 7.95
CA PHE A 96 3.34 -1.82 8.21
C PHE A 96 2.26 -1.68 7.15
N ARG A 97 2.60 -1.79 5.86
CA ARG A 97 1.59 -1.68 4.81
C ARG A 97 0.49 -2.72 4.92
N LEU A 98 0.85 -3.94 5.34
CA LEU A 98 -0.13 -5.00 5.53
C LEU A 98 -1.01 -4.71 6.73
N ALA A 99 -0.42 -4.20 7.82
CA ALA A 99 -1.13 -3.89 9.05
C ALA A 99 -2.11 -2.71 8.87
N ILE A 100 -1.67 -1.59 8.26
CA ILE A 100 -2.53 -0.42 8.06
C ILE A 100 -3.68 -0.73 7.10
N LEU A 101 -3.43 -1.49 6.02
CA LEU A 101 -4.48 -1.89 5.07
C LEU A 101 -5.46 -2.89 5.69
N HIS A 102 -4.96 -3.81 6.53
CA HIS A 102 -5.83 -4.69 7.31
C HIS A 102 -6.71 -3.89 8.28
N ASP A 103 -6.16 -2.89 8.96
CA ASP A 103 -6.89 -2.17 10.00
C ASP A 103 -7.88 -1.15 9.44
N ARG A 104 -7.55 -0.52 8.30
CA ARG A 104 -8.28 0.66 7.81
C ARG A 104 -8.78 0.58 6.37
N GLY A 105 -8.45 -0.48 5.63
CA GLY A 105 -8.69 -0.51 4.18
C GLY A 105 -7.79 0.49 3.44
N GLY A 106 -8.21 0.95 2.26
CA GLY A 106 -7.54 2.00 1.49
C GLY A 106 -6.47 1.50 0.52
N ILE A 107 -5.50 2.37 0.21
CA ILE A 107 -4.46 2.12 -0.80
C ILE A 107 -3.09 2.34 -0.18
N TRP A 108 -2.19 1.38 -0.34
CA TRP A 108 -0.77 1.59 -0.12
C TRP A 108 -0.08 1.99 -1.42
N MET A 109 0.78 3.00 -1.34
CA MET A 109 1.69 3.40 -2.41
C MET A 109 3.08 3.70 -1.82
N ASP A 110 4.12 3.06 -2.33
CA ASP A 110 5.49 3.40 -1.89
C ASP A 110 5.79 4.90 -2.13
N PHE A 111 6.63 5.49 -1.28
CA PHE A 111 6.95 6.92 -1.35
C PHE A 111 7.44 7.41 -2.72
N THR A 112 8.17 6.57 -3.45
CA THR A 112 8.68 6.87 -4.79
C THR A 112 7.78 6.40 -5.93
N THR A 113 6.55 5.99 -5.64
CA THR A 113 5.54 5.74 -6.67
C THR A 113 4.83 7.03 -7.03
N GLU A 114 4.65 7.22 -8.33
CA GLU A 114 4.01 8.38 -8.93
C GLU A 114 2.80 7.94 -9.73
N LEU A 115 1.67 8.59 -9.52
CA LEU A 115 0.57 8.53 -10.46
C LEU A 115 0.90 9.35 -11.71
N LEU A 116 0.69 8.75 -12.87
CA LEU A 116 0.65 9.43 -14.16
C LEU A 116 -0.80 9.70 -14.59
N ARG A 117 -1.76 9.02 -13.96
CA ARG A 117 -3.19 9.10 -14.23
C ARG A 117 -4.00 8.98 -12.94
N PRO A 118 -5.23 9.52 -12.90
CA PRO A 118 -6.17 9.29 -11.80
C PRO A 118 -6.39 7.80 -11.48
N LEU A 119 -6.60 7.49 -10.19
CA LEU A 119 -6.80 6.13 -9.66
C LEU A 119 -8.22 5.59 -9.84
N ASP A 120 -9.19 6.44 -10.12
CA ASP A 120 -10.59 6.08 -10.38
C ASP A 120 -10.76 5.11 -11.56
N VAL A 121 -9.89 5.20 -12.57
CA VAL A 121 -9.83 4.26 -13.70
C VAL A 121 -9.12 2.94 -13.33
N LEU A 122 -8.29 2.94 -12.28
CA LEU A 122 -7.44 1.80 -11.87
C LEU A 122 -8.17 0.75 -11.04
N LEU A 123 -9.22 1.11 -10.30
CA LEU A 123 -9.94 0.22 -9.38
C LEU A 123 -11.43 0.22 -9.73
N PRO A 124 -11.92 -0.79 -10.49
CA PRO A 124 -13.31 -0.83 -10.89
C PRO A 124 -14.25 -0.93 -9.68
N SER A 125 -15.47 -0.39 -9.85
CA SER A 125 -16.50 -0.18 -8.82
C SER A 125 -16.86 -1.39 -7.96
N GLY A 126 -16.63 -2.62 -8.44
CA GLY A 126 -16.93 -3.87 -7.75
C GLY A 126 -15.75 -4.55 -7.04
N ALA A 127 -14.52 -4.04 -7.17
CA ALA A 127 -13.34 -4.72 -6.63
C ALA A 127 -13.22 -4.52 -5.11
N SER A 128 -13.11 -5.63 -4.35
CA SER A 128 -12.79 -5.62 -2.92
C SER A 128 -11.28 -5.55 -2.68
N LEU A 129 -10.49 -6.07 -3.63
CA LEU A 129 -9.04 -6.16 -3.57
C LEU A 129 -8.44 -5.81 -4.94
N GLY A 130 -7.38 -5.01 -4.96
CA GLY A 130 -6.58 -4.67 -6.14
C GLY A 130 -5.12 -5.06 -5.90
N LEU A 131 -4.64 -6.04 -6.66
CA LEU A 131 -3.27 -6.56 -6.57
C LEU A 131 -2.57 -6.46 -7.91
N VAL A 132 -1.25 -6.31 -7.87
CA VAL A 132 -0.41 -6.29 -9.08
C VAL A 132 0.43 -7.56 -9.09
N ARG A 133 0.44 -8.30 -10.20
CA ARG A 133 1.34 -9.45 -10.33
C ARG A 133 2.78 -8.94 -10.46
N GLU A 134 3.66 -9.40 -9.58
CA GLU A 134 5.09 -9.06 -9.62
C GLU A 134 5.80 -9.70 -10.82
N ARG A 135 6.84 -9.05 -11.31
CA ARG A 135 7.71 -9.64 -12.35
C ARG A 135 8.64 -10.70 -11.75
N PRO A 136 8.99 -11.76 -12.49
CA PRO A 136 10.00 -12.70 -12.03
C PRO A 136 11.31 -11.99 -11.65
N GLY A 137 11.95 -12.45 -10.58
CA GLY A 137 13.16 -11.83 -10.06
C GLY A 137 13.72 -12.57 -8.85
N PHE A 138 15.04 -12.55 -8.67
CA PHE A 138 15.71 -13.31 -7.59
C PHE A 138 15.37 -14.82 -7.54
N GLY A 139 15.00 -15.43 -8.67
CA GLY A 139 14.56 -16.83 -8.72
C GLY A 139 13.12 -17.08 -8.25
N MET A 140 12.33 -16.01 -8.04
CA MET A 140 10.90 -16.10 -7.79
C MET A 140 10.11 -16.00 -9.11
N ASP A 141 9.22 -16.97 -9.36
CA ASP A 141 8.35 -17.01 -10.56
C ASP A 141 6.94 -16.43 -10.34
N TYR A 142 6.54 -16.28 -9.08
CA TYR A 142 5.23 -15.76 -8.70
C TYR A 142 5.32 -14.90 -7.44
N GLY A 143 4.83 -13.67 -7.54
CA GLY A 143 4.77 -12.70 -6.45
C GLY A 143 3.65 -11.70 -6.64
N VAL A 144 3.36 -10.94 -5.58
CA VAL A 144 2.45 -9.79 -5.63
C VAL A 144 3.27 -8.53 -5.39
N PHE A 145 3.29 -7.63 -6.38
CA PHE A 145 4.05 -6.39 -6.29
C PHE A 145 3.48 -5.52 -5.18
N ASN A 146 4.24 -5.38 -4.09
CA ASN A 146 3.74 -4.84 -2.83
C ASN A 146 3.98 -3.34 -2.64
N ALA A 147 4.54 -2.67 -3.64
CA ALA A 147 4.67 -1.22 -3.67
C ALA A 147 3.36 -0.50 -4.03
N PHE A 148 2.36 -1.26 -4.50
CA PHE A 148 0.98 -0.84 -4.65
C PHE A 148 0.07 -1.97 -4.17
N LEU A 149 -0.80 -1.69 -3.21
CA LEU A 149 -1.81 -2.62 -2.73
C LEU A 149 -3.09 -1.84 -2.46
N ALA A 150 -4.23 -2.38 -2.85
CA ALA A 150 -5.51 -1.70 -2.67
C ALA A 150 -6.50 -2.68 -2.04
N VAL A 151 -7.17 -2.27 -0.98
CA VAL A 151 -8.31 -3.00 -0.41
C VAL A 151 -9.43 -2.04 -0.03
N ARG A 152 -10.66 -2.39 -0.39
CA ARG A 152 -11.81 -1.51 -0.18
C ARG A 152 -12.14 -1.38 1.30
N GLU A 153 -12.31 -2.52 1.95
CA GLU A 153 -12.79 -2.62 3.33
C GLU A 153 -11.71 -3.19 4.26
N PRO A 154 -11.62 -2.72 5.51
CA PRO A 154 -10.71 -3.29 6.49
C PRO A 154 -11.03 -4.77 6.76
N ARG A 155 -10.05 -5.47 7.35
CA ARG A 155 -10.10 -6.87 7.76
C ARG A 155 -10.28 -7.85 6.60
N HIS A 156 -9.87 -7.47 5.40
CA HIS A 156 -9.88 -8.39 4.27
C HIS A 156 -8.96 -9.60 4.54
N PRO A 157 -9.46 -10.85 4.42
CA PRO A 157 -8.75 -12.07 4.83
C PRO A 157 -7.36 -12.28 4.24
N PHE A 158 -7.10 -11.76 3.03
CA PHE A 158 -5.77 -11.79 2.41
C PHE A 158 -4.70 -11.13 3.28
N PHE A 159 -4.98 -9.95 3.87
CA PHE A 159 -4.00 -9.24 4.69
C PHE A 159 -3.81 -9.92 6.05
N ALA A 160 -4.87 -10.48 6.63
CA ALA A 160 -4.75 -11.28 7.85
C ALA A 160 -3.82 -12.49 7.64
N ALA A 161 -4.01 -13.22 6.53
CA ALA A 161 -3.14 -14.34 6.17
C ALA A 161 -1.69 -13.90 5.90
N ALA A 162 -1.49 -12.76 5.22
CA ALA A 162 -0.17 -12.21 4.97
C ALA A 162 0.56 -11.76 6.24
N LEU A 163 -0.16 -11.12 7.18
CA LEU A 163 0.38 -10.75 8.49
C LEU A 163 0.77 -11.99 9.31
N GLU A 164 -0.10 -13.00 9.38
CA GLU A 164 0.18 -14.23 10.11
C GLU A 164 1.38 -14.99 9.51
N ARG A 165 1.47 -15.05 8.18
CA ARG A 165 2.62 -15.64 7.49
C ARG A 165 3.91 -14.86 7.78
N SER A 166 3.85 -13.53 7.75
CA SER A 166 4.98 -12.65 8.08
C SER A 166 5.44 -12.88 9.52
N VAL A 167 4.51 -12.94 10.47
CA VAL A 167 4.79 -13.25 11.88
C VAL A 167 5.46 -14.61 12.02
N THR A 168 4.94 -15.65 11.35
CA THR A 168 5.52 -17.00 11.38
C THR A 168 6.97 -16.98 10.89
N VAL A 169 7.23 -16.37 9.73
CA VAL A 169 8.57 -16.27 9.13
C VAL A 169 9.52 -15.46 10.02
N CYS A 170 9.08 -14.30 10.52
CA CYS A 170 9.82 -13.46 11.45
C CYS A 170 10.28 -14.22 12.71
N LEU A 171 9.33 -14.86 13.39
CA LEU A 171 9.57 -15.49 14.68
C LEU A 171 10.38 -16.77 14.54
N ALA A 172 10.24 -17.48 13.42
CA ALA A 172 11.11 -18.61 13.06
C ALA A 172 12.49 -18.17 12.56
N ARG A 173 12.69 -16.86 12.29
CA ARG A 173 13.89 -16.30 11.64
C ARG A 173 14.18 -16.96 10.28
N ASP A 174 13.12 -17.33 9.56
CA ASP A 174 13.22 -17.97 8.26
C ASP A 174 13.56 -16.92 7.19
N TYR A 175 14.64 -17.13 6.45
CA TYR A 175 15.08 -16.23 5.38
C TYR A 175 14.42 -16.55 4.05
N GLY A 176 13.82 -17.74 3.91
CA GLY A 176 13.31 -18.27 2.66
C GLY A 176 14.36 -18.35 1.55
N SER A 177 13.85 -18.46 0.33
CA SER A 177 14.62 -18.62 -0.92
C SER A 177 15.20 -17.32 -1.44
N THR A 178 14.51 -16.20 -1.22
CA THR A 178 14.88 -14.90 -1.79
C THR A 178 14.72 -13.80 -0.75
N PRO A 179 15.32 -12.61 -0.92
CA PRO A 179 15.09 -11.50 -0.01
C PRO A 179 13.62 -11.06 0.03
N TRP A 180 12.78 -11.42 -0.94
CA TRP A 180 11.36 -11.11 -0.94
C TRP A 180 10.51 -12.10 -0.12
N SER A 181 11.14 -13.13 0.44
CA SER A 181 10.47 -14.19 1.18
C SER A 181 9.96 -13.80 2.57
N ILE A 182 10.50 -12.73 3.17
CA ILE A 182 10.32 -12.42 4.60
C ILE A 182 9.01 -11.65 4.87
N THR A 183 8.82 -10.52 4.21
CA THR A 183 7.59 -9.70 4.23
C THR A 183 7.24 -9.15 2.85
N GLY A 184 7.99 -9.57 1.83
CA GLY A 184 8.01 -8.98 0.49
C GLY A 184 7.05 -9.61 -0.52
N PRO A 185 7.23 -9.31 -1.82
CA PRO A 185 6.36 -9.79 -2.89
C PRO A 185 6.19 -11.31 -2.98
N GLU A 186 7.24 -12.07 -2.70
CA GLU A 186 7.21 -13.53 -2.75
C GLU A 186 6.37 -14.11 -1.60
N LEU A 187 6.41 -13.52 -0.41
CA LEU A 187 5.54 -13.93 0.71
C LEU A 187 4.07 -13.76 0.33
N LEU A 188 3.71 -12.61 -0.24
CA LEU A 188 2.34 -12.34 -0.68
C LEU A 188 1.92 -13.27 -1.83
N GLY A 189 2.84 -13.57 -2.75
CA GLY A 189 2.64 -14.56 -3.80
C GLY A 189 2.33 -15.94 -3.24
N ARG A 190 3.07 -16.38 -2.21
CA ARG A 190 2.78 -17.63 -1.49
C ARG A 190 1.38 -17.63 -0.88
N VAL A 191 0.99 -16.56 -0.19
CA VAL A 191 -0.36 -16.47 0.40
C VAL A 191 -1.45 -16.57 -0.67
N ALA A 192 -1.30 -15.86 -1.79
CA ALA A 192 -2.26 -15.91 -2.89
C ALA A 192 -2.34 -17.30 -3.53
N ARG A 193 -1.21 -17.99 -3.69
CA ARG A 193 -1.14 -19.34 -4.26
C ARG A 193 -1.69 -20.41 -3.31
N ASP A 194 -1.32 -20.36 -2.04
CA ASP A 194 -1.65 -21.39 -1.04
C ASP A 194 -3.12 -21.25 -0.58
N ALA A 195 -3.72 -20.06 -0.74
CA ALA A 195 -5.10 -19.79 -0.40
C ALA A 195 -5.83 -19.01 -1.53
N PRO A 196 -6.06 -19.63 -2.71
CA PRO A 196 -6.59 -18.94 -3.90
C PRO A 196 -7.97 -18.32 -3.68
N ARG A 197 -8.76 -18.86 -2.74
CA ARG A 197 -10.05 -18.29 -2.33
C ARG A 197 -9.95 -16.85 -1.81
N LEU A 198 -8.81 -16.46 -1.23
CA LEU A 198 -8.60 -15.11 -0.68
C LEU A 198 -8.36 -14.07 -1.77
N VAL A 199 -8.09 -14.51 -2.99
CA VAL A 199 -7.82 -13.67 -4.17
C VAL A 199 -8.77 -14.04 -5.32
N ARG A 200 -9.98 -14.53 -4.99
CA ARG A 200 -10.99 -14.86 -6.01
C ARG A 200 -11.60 -13.59 -6.62
N ASP A 201 -12.00 -12.66 -5.77
CA ASP A 201 -12.73 -11.45 -6.17
C ASP A 201 -11.77 -10.24 -6.23
N VAL A 202 -10.62 -10.44 -6.89
CA VAL A 202 -9.53 -9.47 -7.00
C VAL A 202 -9.43 -8.88 -8.41
N THR A 203 -9.11 -7.60 -8.49
CA THR A 203 -8.64 -6.98 -9.73
C THR A 203 -7.13 -7.18 -9.84
N TRP A 204 -6.71 -8.09 -10.73
CA TRP A 204 -5.30 -8.29 -11.06
C TRP A 204 -4.82 -7.26 -12.08
N LEU A 205 -3.99 -6.32 -11.61
CA LEU A 205 -3.26 -5.36 -12.41
C LEU A 205 -1.93 -5.95 -12.91
N ARG A 206 -1.36 -5.38 -13.96
CA ARG A 206 -0.14 -5.89 -14.61
C ARG A 206 0.94 -4.82 -14.71
N HIS A 207 2.18 -5.26 -14.72
CA HIS A 207 3.30 -4.38 -15.04
C HIS A 207 3.29 -3.95 -16.51
N ALA A 208 3.69 -2.70 -16.76
CA ALA A 208 3.97 -2.24 -18.12
C ALA A 208 5.23 -2.88 -18.70
N PRO A 209 5.30 -3.08 -20.04
CA PRO A 209 6.43 -3.70 -20.73
C PRO A 209 7.79 -3.07 -20.39
N GLU A 210 7.86 -1.75 -20.25
CA GLU A 210 9.11 -1.03 -19.97
C GLU A 210 9.53 -1.07 -18.49
N GLY A 211 8.73 -1.72 -17.63
CA GLY A 211 9.07 -1.99 -16.25
C GLY A 211 8.72 -0.89 -15.25
N GLY A 212 8.54 -1.28 -13.99
CA GLY A 212 8.26 -0.36 -12.87
C GLY A 212 6.89 0.33 -12.90
N ALA A 213 6.09 0.08 -13.93
CA ALA A 213 4.83 0.75 -14.18
C ALA A 213 3.64 -0.21 -14.04
N ILE A 214 2.45 0.30 -13.68
CA ILE A 214 1.18 -0.46 -13.68
C ILE A 214 0.35 0.00 -14.88
N GLU A 215 -0.09 -0.93 -15.72
CA GLU A 215 -0.99 -0.66 -16.84
C GLU A 215 -2.46 -0.70 -16.42
N THR A 216 -3.25 0.24 -16.94
CA THR A 216 -4.72 0.14 -17.02
C THR A 216 -5.21 0.11 -18.44
N THR A 217 -6.40 -0.47 -18.60
CA THR A 217 -7.21 -0.36 -19.82
C THR A 217 -8.10 0.88 -19.69
N GLY A 218 -7.96 1.85 -20.59
CA GLY A 218 -8.87 3.01 -20.66
C GLY A 218 -10.21 2.67 -21.35
N GLU A 219 -11.14 3.62 -21.36
CA GLU A 219 -12.52 3.45 -21.89
C GLU A 219 -12.62 2.95 -23.34
N ARG A 220 -11.57 3.12 -24.16
CA ARG A 220 -11.50 2.63 -25.55
C ARG A 220 -10.66 1.36 -25.73
N GLY A 221 -10.31 0.64 -24.67
CA GLY A 221 -9.52 -0.59 -24.74
C GLY A 221 -8.00 -0.38 -24.86
N HIS A 222 -7.50 0.86 -24.93
CA HIS A 222 -6.06 1.13 -25.00
C HIS A 222 -5.40 0.97 -23.63
N LYS A 223 -4.33 0.16 -23.58
CA LYS A 223 -3.43 0.04 -22.42
C LYS A 223 -2.66 1.33 -22.22
N ARG A 224 -2.58 1.80 -20.97
CA ARG A 224 -1.83 3.00 -20.60
C ARG A 224 -1.13 2.80 -19.26
N VAL A 225 0.07 3.35 -19.15
CA VAL A 225 0.78 3.41 -17.86
C VAL A 225 0.09 4.41 -16.94
N ALA A 226 -0.25 3.98 -15.73
CA ALA A 226 -0.98 4.79 -14.78
C ALA A 226 -0.21 5.06 -13.49
N ILE A 227 0.72 4.16 -13.12
CA ILE A 227 1.67 4.35 -12.01
C ILE A 227 3.07 4.10 -12.56
N THR A 228 4.07 4.85 -12.10
CA THR A 228 5.49 4.54 -12.26
C THR A 228 6.21 4.53 -10.91
N LYS A 229 7.23 3.67 -10.74
CA LYS A 229 8.04 3.57 -9.52
C LYS A 229 9.46 4.03 -9.79
N HIS A 230 9.86 5.12 -9.14
CA HIS A 230 11.23 5.65 -9.21
C HIS A 230 12.16 4.85 -8.29
N SER A 231 13.39 4.57 -8.75
CA SER A 231 14.40 3.80 -8.01
C SER A 231 15.19 4.63 -6.99
N ASP A 232 14.96 5.94 -6.93
CA ASP A 232 15.75 6.90 -6.15
C ASP A 232 15.59 6.78 -4.64
N ILE A 233 14.66 5.94 -4.15
CA ILE A 233 14.52 5.66 -2.72
C ILE A 233 15.85 5.22 -2.09
N ARG A 234 16.71 4.55 -2.87
CA ARG A 234 18.03 4.08 -2.43
C ARG A 234 18.94 5.21 -1.95
N ARG A 235 18.74 6.45 -2.42
CA ARG A 235 19.51 7.63 -1.98
C ARG A 235 19.25 8.00 -0.51
N PHE A 236 18.09 7.61 0.03
CA PHE A 236 17.69 7.90 1.41
C PHE A 236 17.92 6.73 2.36
N ILE A 237 18.45 5.60 1.87
CA ILE A 237 18.65 4.39 2.65
C ILE A 237 20.16 4.16 2.82
N PRO A 238 20.69 4.24 4.06
CA PRO A 238 22.12 3.97 4.27
C PRO A 238 22.43 2.51 3.92
N LEU A 239 23.69 2.23 3.53
CA LEU A 239 24.14 0.86 3.22
C LEU A 239 23.89 -0.11 4.38
N SER A 240 23.98 0.39 5.61
CA SER A 240 23.65 -0.33 6.83
C SER A 240 22.17 -0.71 6.97
N ASN A 241 21.31 -0.33 6.03
CA ASN A 241 19.89 -0.70 5.94
C ASN A 241 19.53 -1.38 4.59
N ALA A 242 20.54 -1.69 3.75
CA ALA A 242 20.32 -2.37 2.47
C ALA A 242 19.84 -3.81 2.69
N TYR A 243 18.53 -4.03 2.54
CA TYR A 243 17.89 -5.30 2.92
C TYR A 243 18.46 -6.53 2.18
N ILE A 244 18.84 -6.38 0.91
CA ILE A 244 19.47 -7.47 0.13
C ILE A 244 20.80 -7.88 0.75
N GLY A 245 21.63 -6.91 1.15
CA GLY A 245 22.91 -7.18 1.82
C GLY A 245 22.72 -7.83 3.18
N MET A 246 21.73 -7.38 3.97
CA MET A 246 21.38 -8.01 5.23
C MET A 246 20.81 -9.43 5.07
N TRP A 247 20.04 -9.67 4.01
CA TRP A 247 19.52 -10.99 3.70
C TRP A 247 20.65 -11.96 3.35
N LYS A 248 21.56 -11.55 2.46
CA LYS A 248 22.74 -12.35 2.08
C LYS A 248 23.63 -12.67 3.28
N SER A 249 23.87 -11.71 4.16
CA SER A 249 24.69 -11.88 5.37
C SER A 249 23.96 -12.53 6.54
N ARG A 250 22.68 -12.93 6.39
CA ARG A 250 21.85 -13.48 7.47
C ARG A 250 21.76 -12.56 8.70
N THR A 251 21.66 -11.26 8.46
CA THR A 251 21.59 -10.24 9.53
C THR A 251 20.29 -9.43 9.54
N VAL A 252 19.26 -9.83 8.77
CA VAL A 252 17.92 -9.21 8.82
C VAL A 252 17.30 -9.19 10.22
N PHE A 253 17.40 -10.27 10.98
CA PHE A 253 16.78 -10.37 12.30
C PHE A 253 17.76 -9.94 13.41
N ARG A 254 17.31 -9.09 14.34
CA ARG A 254 18.07 -8.71 15.54
C ARG A 254 18.46 -9.95 16.34
N HIS A 255 19.67 -10.01 16.89
CA HIS A 255 20.04 -11.08 17.82
C HIS A 255 19.19 -10.96 19.09
N SER A 256 18.74 -12.09 19.64
CA SER A 256 18.20 -12.09 21.00
C SER A 256 19.31 -11.62 21.92
N LYS A 257 19.06 -10.62 22.77
CA LYS A 257 19.96 -10.35 23.89
C LYS A 257 20.09 -11.66 24.66
N SER A 258 21.29 -12.23 24.75
CA SER A 258 21.56 -13.28 25.73
C SER A 258 21.18 -12.67 27.08
N LYS A 259 20.36 -13.38 27.87
CA LYS A 259 20.18 -13.02 29.27
C LYS A 259 21.58 -13.00 29.86
N GLY A 260 22.00 -11.85 30.40
CA GLY A 260 23.34 -11.65 30.92
C GLY A 260 23.70 -12.78 31.88
N GLY A 261 24.91 -13.33 31.70
CA GLY A 261 25.45 -14.28 32.65
C GLY A 261 25.42 -13.67 34.04
N LEU A 262 24.90 -14.43 35.00
CA LEU A 262 25.24 -14.21 36.40
C LEU A 262 26.76 -14.25 36.50
N GLY A 263 27.38 -13.08 36.60
CA GLY A 263 28.75 -12.97 37.02
C GLY A 263 28.82 -13.42 38.47
N ILE A 264 29.26 -14.66 38.66
CA ILE A 264 29.72 -15.18 39.95
C ILE A 264 30.85 -14.25 40.38
N ARG A 265 30.63 -13.48 41.45
CA ARG A 265 31.71 -12.81 42.17
C ARG A 265 32.37 -13.88 43.04
N SER A 266 33.57 -14.30 42.65
CA SER A 266 34.58 -14.86 43.54
C SER A 266 35.29 -13.72 44.26
#